data_AF-A0A358XRS4-F1
#
_entry.id   AF-A0A358XRS4-F1
#
_cell.length_a   1.000
_cell.length_b   1.000
_cell.length_c   1.000
_cell.angle_alpha   90.00
_cell.angle_beta   90.00
_cell.angle_gamma   90.00
#
_symmetry.space_group_name_H-M   'P 1'
#
loop_
_entity.id
_entity.type
_entity.pdbx_description
1 polymer ?
#
loop_
_entity_poly.entity_id
_entity_poly.type
_entity_poly.pdbx_seq_one_letter_code
_entity_poly.pdbx_strand_id
1 'polypeptide(L)' 'MSLEKLKLSKRLNATMTELGYLAPKEIQSRCISRILGGQDVIAIAPEGAG' A
#
# COMPACT_ATOMS: atom_id res chain seq x y z
N MET A 1 6.31 7.91 -1.55
CA MET A 1 5.92 7.30 -2.85
C MET A 1 4.48 7.69 -3.13
N SER A 2 4.07 7.94 -4.38
CA SER A 2 2.64 8.06 -4.73
C SER A 2 2.03 6.66 -4.93
N LEU A 3 0.73 6.50 -4.72
CA LEU A 3 0.01 5.23 -4.92
C LEU A 3 0.19 4.66 -6.33
N GLU A 4 0.30 5.53 -7.34
CA GLU A 4 0.52 5.15 -8.74
C GLU A 4 1.81 4.34 -8.96
N LYS A 5 2.80 4.48 -8.07
CA LYS A 5 4.07 3.73 -8.16
C LYS A 5 3.98 2.32 -7.58
N LEU A 6 2.86 1.95 -6.95
CA LEU A 6 2.70 0.66 -6.28
C LEU A 6 2.29 -0.49 -7.20
N LYS A 7 2.22 -0.28 -8.53
CA LYS A 7 1.81 -1.31 -9.52
C LYS A 7 0.47 -1.99 -9.19
N LEU A 8 -0.44 -1.26 -8.54
CA LEU A 8 -1.79 -1.72 -8.23
C LEU A 8 -2.71 -1.58 -9.45
N SER A 9 -3.86 -2.25 -9.41
CA SER A 9 -4.85 -2.13 -10.49
C SER A 9 -5.37 -0.69 -10.59
N LYS A 10 -5.71 -0.27 -11.82
CA LYS A 10 -6.28 1.07 -12.07
C LYS A 10 -7.53 1.33 -11.23
N ARG A 11 -8.40 0.34 -11.09
CA ARG A 11 -9.63 0.42 -10.29
C ARG A 11 -9.32 0.69 -8.82
N LEU A 12 -8.37 -0.03 -8.24
CA LEU A 12 -8.00 0.13 -6.83
C LEU A 12 -7.40 1.53 -6.57
N ASN A 13 -6.52 2.00 -7.45
CA ASN A 13 -5.96 3.36 -7.36
C ASN A 13 -7.04 4.45 -7.42
N ALA A 14 -8.03 4.30 -8.31
CA ALA A 14 -9.14 5.25 -8.41
C ALA A 14 -9.96 5.30 -7.11
N THR A 15 -10.38 4.14 -6.60
CA THR A 15 -11.18 4.06 -5.37
C THR A 15 -10.42 4.60 -4.15
N MET A 16 -9.12 4.29 -4.02
CA MET A 16 -8.31 4.85 -2.93
C MET A 16 -8.22 6.37 -3.00
N THR A 17 -8.05 6.92 -4.21
CA THR A 17 -7.99 8.37 -4.44
C THR A 17 -9.32 9.04 -4.09
N GLU A 18 -10.44 8.46 -4.52
CA GLU A 18 -11.81 8.94 -4.19
C GLU A 18 -12.06 8.96 -2.67
N LEU A 19 -11.51 8.00 -1.94
CA LEU A 19 -11.60 7.91 -0.48
C LEU A 19 -10.57 8.78 0.27
N GLY A 20 -9.73 9.53 -0.44
CA GLY A 20 -8.73 10.43 0.15
C GLY A 20 -7.42 9.73 0.58
N TYR A 21 -7.22 8.47 0.22
CA TYR A 21 -5.90 7.83 0.36
C TYR A 21 -5.03 8.25 -0.82
N LEU A 22 -4.03 9.10 -0.57
CA LEU A 22 -3.18 9.68 -1.63
C LEU A 22 -1.76 9.08 -1.66
N ALA A 23 -1.33 8.48 -0.57
CA ALA A 23 -0.02 7.87 -0.42
C ALA A 23 -0.09 6.65 0.52
N PRO A 24 0.74 5.61 0.27
CA PRO A 24 0.89 4.52 1.21
C PRO A 24 1.48 5.02 2.53
N LYS A 25 0.99 4.48 3.64
CA LYS A 25 1.63 4.62 4.96
C LYS A 25 2.99 3.91 4.97
N GLU A 26 3.75 4.16 6.02
CA GLU A 26 5.12 3.64 6.11
C GLU A 26 5.18 2.11 6.02
N ILE A 27 4.33 1.41 6.78
CA ILE A 27 4.32 -0.06 6.78
C ILE A 27 3.93 -0.62 5.41
N GLN A 28 2.95 0.00 4.76
CA GLN A 28 2.53 -0.35 3.40
C GLN A 28 3.68 -0.15 2.42
N SER A 29 4.39 0.98 2.50
CA SER A 29 5.54 1.29 1.63
C SER A 29 6.69 0.27 1.77
N ARG A 30 6.89 -0.28 2.98
CA ARG A 30 7.93 -1.29 3.26
C ARG A 30 7.53 -2.70 2.82
N CYS A 31 6.23 -3.01 2.83
CA CYS A 31 5.72 -4.38 2.63
C CYS A 31 5.13 -4.64 1.23
N ILE A 32 4.50 -3.63 0.59
CA ILE A 32 3.67 -3.83 -0.60
C ILE A 32 4.42 -4.48 -1.76
N SER A 33 5.68 -4.14 -2.01
CA SER A 33 6.48 -4.75 -3.08
C SER A 33 6.76 -6.24 -2.85
N ARG A 34 6.90 -6.67 -1.58
CA ARG A 34 7.09 -8.08 -1.22
C ARG A 34 5.80 -8.87 -1.41
N ILE A 35 4.68 -8.29 -0.94
CA ILE A 35 3.34 -8.86 -1.09
C ILE A 35 2.99 -9.04 -2.57
N LEU A 36 3.19 -8.00 -3.40
CA LEU A 36 2.94 -8.08 -4.84
C LEU A 36 3.88 -9.04 -5.57
N GLY A 37 5.06 -9.30 -5.01
CA GLY A 37 6.00 -10.32 -5.48
C GLY A 37 5.68 -11.74 -5.04
N GLY A 38 4.59 -11.96 -4.29
CA GLY A 38 4.18 -13.28 -3.79
C GLY A 38 4.98 -13.79 -2.58
N GLN A 39 5.67 -12.90 -1.85
CA GLN A 39 6.44 -13.28 -0.67
C GLN A 39 5.60 -13.14 0.61
N ASP A 40 5.86 -14.02 1.58
CA ASP A 40 5.30 -13.91 2.92
C ASP A 40 5.93 -12.75 3.70
N VAL A 41 5.13 -12.08 4.53
CA VAL A 41 5.55 -10.93 5.33
C VAL A 41 5.01 -11.06 6.75
N ILE A 42 5.91 -10.96 7.74
CA ILE A 42 5.56 -10.67 9.13
C ILE A 42 6.01 -9.23 9.40
N ALA A 43 5.08 -8.40 9.87
CA ALA A 43 5.33 -6.99 10.14
C ALA A 43 4.80 -6.61 11.53
N ILE A 44 5.53 -5.74 12.23
CA ILE A 44 5.14 -5.20 13.53
C ILE A 44 4.96 -3.70 13.36
N ALA A 45 3.78 -3.19 13.73
CA ALA A 45 3.46 -1.78 13.64
C ALA A 45 2.43 -1.40 14.72
N PRO A 46 2.39 -0.13 15.15
CA PRO A 46 1.39 0.33 16.11
C PRO A 46 -0.02 0.34 15.50
N GLU A 47 -1.03 0.50 16.36
CA GLU A 47 -2.41 0.74 15.93
C GLU A 47 -2.50 1.94 14.97
N GLY A 48 -3.33 1.86 13.94
CA GLY A 48 -3.51 2.92 12.95
C GLY A 48 -2.40 3.03 11.89
N ALA A 49 -1.41 2.12 11.89
CA ALA A 49 -0.33 2.11 10.90
C ALA A 49 -0.77 1.70 9.48
N GLY A 50 -1.96 1.11 9.33
CA GLY A 50 -2.61 0.76 8.05
C GLY A 50 -3.54 1.85 7.53
#